data_AF-A0A9W9CDL6-F1
#
_entry.id   AF-A0A9W9CDL6-F1
#
_cell.length_a   1.000
_cell.length_b   1.000
_cell.length_c   1.000
_cell.angle_alpha   90.00
_cell.angle_beta   90.00
_cell.angle_gamma   90.00
#
_symmetry.space_group_name_H-M   'P 1'
#
loop_
_entity.id
_entity.type
_entity.pdbx_description
1 polymer ?
#
loop_
_entity_poly.entity_id
_entity_poly.type
_entity_poly.pdbx_seq_one_letter_code
_entity_poly.pdbx_strand_id
1 'polypeptide(L)'
;MPALELDAPLPPRKDGSLSLEYQPQPRASLDLLARPPAKMRIHKRLSAPAPISRRQSQTFNAPLPPPSPFDSRRYSLQIGRSTTRVTSFQSVASAPTVLQSPPTPSDPPSQYNPLQHYLPCLAPDCKNHYTPILLGPTFYFLQPPYQLIRKRGLCPLHAHQDLKLANQRVKITYESMRQNCGRKTLGAIAAEFEVYVQQVREERAEESKRMKVWQKQRVLPSALSGSTKGKEGKEAWGEEWDWRFSLRPCTKKGCEEGWYSPFDNRLYLFYNTPRPSGMVPLSTLCPSCAKDDVENAEEKIDGRRRDVGGLVGPEWGEWYVQVAKDRDMEIEFWENAQERIVREEMGREPAGEVQPEQTAKEKKSKRLMKLDVCVVM
;
A
#
# COMPACT_ATOMS: atom_id res chain seq x y z
N MET A 1 3.29 -59.67 -25.50
CA MET A 1 3.59 -58.23 -25.58
C MET A 1 4.66 -57.94 -24.54
N PRO A 2 5.93 -57.77 -24.95
CA PRO A 2 7.06 -57.68 -24.03
C PRO A 2 7.10 -56.32 -23.33
N ALA A 3 7.47 -56.36 -22.05
CA ALA A 3 7.67 -55.21 -21.19
C ALA A 3 8.94 -54.45 -21.59
N LEU A 4 8.81 -53.13 -21.78
CA LEU A 4 9.94 -52.22 -21.93
C LEU A 4 10.27 -51.68 -20.55
N GLU A 5 11.34 -52.20 -19.94
CA GLU A 5 12.04 -51.57 -18.82
C GLU A 5 12.78 -50.33 -19.35
N LEU A 6 12.43 -49.16 -18.82
CA LEU A 6 13.17 -47.91 -19.02
C LEU A 6 13.91 -47.58 -17.72
N ASP A 7 15.15 -48.03 -17.62
CA ASP A 7 16.10 -47.57 -16.62
C ASP A 7 16.65 -46.20 -17.04
N ALA A 8 16.18 -45.14 -16.38
CA ALA A 8 16.76 -43.81 -16.48
C ALA A 8 17.66 -43.54 -15.25
N PRO A 9 18.92 -43.12 -15.42
CA PRO A 9 19.80 -42.84 -14.30
C PRO A 9 19.39 -41.54 -13.61
N LEU A 10 19.17 -41.63 -12.29
CA LEU A 10 18.96 -40.47 -11.42
C LEU A 10 20.25 -39.63 -11.33
N PRO A 11 20.16 -38.28 -11.38
CA PRO A 11 21.30 -37.42 -11.15
C PRO A 11 21.75 -37.44 -9.68
N PRO A 12 23.04 -37.19 -9.40
CA PRO A 12 23.59 -37.26 -8.05
C PRO A 12 23.02 -36.17 -7.14
N ARG A 13 22.56 -36.58 -5.95
CA ARG A 13 22.24 -35.69 -4.84
C ARG A 13 23.52 -34.98 -4.38
N LYS A 14 23.54 -33.65 -4.51
CA LYS A 14 24.51 -32.80 -3.83
C LYS A 14 23.98 -32.48 -2.44
N ASP A 15 24.37 -33.29 -1.46
CA ASP A 15 24.25 -32.95 -0.05
C ASP A 15 25.30 -31.87 0.28
N GLY A 16 24.94 -30.62 0.02
CA GLY A 16 25.71 -29.42 0.35
C GLY A 16 25.05 -28.68 1.51
N SER A 17 25.26 -29.17 2.74
CA SER A 17 24.94 -28.47 3.98
C SER A 17 25.85 -27.23 4.12
N LEU A 18 25.45 -26.12 3.50
CA LEU A 18 25.95 -24.80 3.87
C LEU A 18 24.98 -24.20 4.88
N SER A 19 25.31 -24.36 6.16
CA SER A 19 24.74 -23.57 7.25
C SER A 19 25.05 -22.09 6.98
N LEU A 20 24.11 -21.40 6.35
CA LEU A 20 24.12 -19.95 6.26
C LEU A 20 23.78 -19.42 7.66
N GLU A 21 24.82 -19.08 8.41
CA GLU A 21 24.72 -18.36 9.67
C GLU A 21 23.99 -17.04 9.41
N TYR A 22 22.70 -17.02 9.73
CA TYR A 22 21.88 -15.82 9.67
C TYR A 22 22.32 -14.91 10.82
N GLN A 23 23.22 -13.98 10.52
CA GLN A 23 23.60 -12.92 11.43
C GLN A 23 22.51 -11.83 11.38
N PRO A 24 21.67 -11.65 12.41
CA PRO A 24 20.72 -10.55 12.43
C PRO A 24 21.50 -9.24 12.54
N GLN A 25 21.59 -8.51 11.42
CA GLN A 25 22.00 -7.12 11.42
C GLN A 25 21.08 -6.34 12.37
N PRO A 26 21.62 -5.58 13.35
CA PRO A 26 20.80 -4.73 14.19
C PRO A 26 20.19 -3.63 13.33
N ARG A 27 18.90 -3.79 12.98
CA ARG A 27 18.11 -2.72 12.38
C ARG A 27 18.14 -1.54 13.34
N ALA A 28 18.71 -0.43 12.88
CA ALA A 28 18.70 0.84 13.57
C ALA A 28 17.23 1.22 13.87
N SER A 29 16.90 1.17 15.16
CA SER A 29 15.63 1.67 15.67
C SER A 29 15.51 3.15 15.31
N LEU A 30 14.48 3.49 14.53
CA LEU A 30 14.11 4.88 14.20
C LEU A 30 13.40 5.59 15.37
N ASP A 31 13.86 5.32 16.60
CA ASP A 31 13.55 6.09 17.81
C ASP A 31 14.80 6.87 18.26
N LEU A 32 15.36 7.67 17.35
CA LEU A 32 16.26 8.74 17.77
C LEU A 32 15.42 9.96 18.11
N LEU A 33 15.20 10.14 19.42
CA LEU A 33 14.78 11.40 20.02
C LEU A 33 15.67 12.52 19.48
N ALA A 34 15.10 13.33 18.59
CA ALA A 34 15.71 14.55 18.10
C ALA A 34 16.14 15.40 19.31
N ARG A 35 17.46 15.52 19.48
CA ARG A 35 18.11 16.37 20.47
C ARG A 35 17.73 17.83 20.14
N PRO A 36 17.14 18.61 21.06
CA PRO A 36 16.87 20.01 20.78
C PRO A 36 18.19 20.78 20.60
N PRO A 37 18.26 21.75 19.67
CA PRO A 37 19.47 22.52 19.44
C PRO A 37 19.88 23.32 20.67
N ALA A 38 21.20 23.51 20.80
CA ALA A 38 21.87 24.14 21.93
C ALA A 38 21.29 25.53 22.24
N LYS A 39 20.88 25.71 23.50
CA LYS A 39 20.39 26.97 24.05
C LYS A 39 21.51 28.02 24.01
N MET A 40 21.28 29.15 23.33
CA MET A 40 22.11 30.34 23.51
C MET A 40 22.05 30.80 24.96
N ARG A 41 23.23 30.86 25.58
CA ARG A 41 23.46 31.24 26.98
C ARG A 41 23.34 32.76 27.10
N ILE A 42 22.17 33.28 27.44
CA ILE A 42 22.03 34.67 27.87
C ILE A 42 22.29 34.73 29.37
N HIS A 43 23.53 35.10 29.73
CA HIS A 43 23.88 35.51 31.09
C HIS A 43 23.22 36.86 31.39
N LYS A 44 22.08 36.84 32.08
CA LYS A 44 21.64 37.99 32.88
C LYS A 44 21.42 37.54 34.32
N ARG A 45 22.43 37.85 35.13
CA ARG A 45 22.34 37.92 36.58
C ARG A 45 21.18 38.85 36.94
N LEU A 46 20.14 38.31 37.54
CA LEU A 46 19.21 39.10 38.34
C LEU A 46 18.99 38.36 39.65
N SER A 47 19.31 39.08 40.70
CA SER A 47 19.38 38.69 42.09
C SER A 47 18.08 38.05 42.57
N ALA A 48 18.22 36.98 43.34
CA ALA A 48 17.14 36.33 44.06
C ALA A 48 16.63 37.24 45.19
N PRO A 49 15.31 37.35 45.39
CA PRO A 49 14.74 37.63 46.70
C PRO A 49 14.43 36.31 47.44
N ALA A 50 14.55 36.37 48.76
CA ALA A 50 14.48 35.28 49.73
C ALA A 50 13.16 34.45 49.68
N PRO A 51 13.18 33.19 50.14
CA PRO A 51 11.99 32.34 50.18
C PRO A 51 10.98 32.84 51.23
N ILE A 52 9.76 33.15 50.78
CA ILE A 52 8.63 33.38 51.67
C ILE A 52 8.14 32.05 52.23
N SER A 53 8.04 32.08 53.55
CA SER A 53 7.64 31.03 54.47
C SER A 53 6.35 30.29 54.06
N ARG A 54 6.48 28.97 54.21
CA ARG A 54 5.48 27.90 54.17
C ARG A 54 4.27 28.23 55.06
N ARG A 55 3.10 28.53 54.47
CA ARG A 55 1.81 28.42 55.18
C ARG A 55 1.19 27.06 54.92
N GLN A 56 0.91 26.39 56.03
CA GLN A 56 0.30 25.09 56.16
C GLN A 56 -1.10 25.05 55.52
N SER A 57 -1.39 23.88 54.98
CA SER A 57 -2.70 23.34 54.66
C SER A 57 -3.75 23.56 55.76
N GLN A 58 -4.90 24.11 55.39
CA GLN A 58 -6.16 23.86 56.09
C GLN A 58 -7.08 23.09 55.15
N THR A 59 -7.34 21.86 55.55
CA THR A 59 -8.39 20.95 55.09
C THR A 59 -9.76 21.58 55.36
N PHE A 60 -10.52 21.87 54.29
CA PHE A 60 -11.96 22.13 54.41
C PHE A 60 -12.71 20.81 54.19
N ASN A 61 -13.31 20.31 55.27
CA ASN A 61 -14.33 19.26 55.23
C ASN A 61 -15.61 19.85 54.62
N ALA A 62 -15.99 19.39 53.44
CA ALA A 62 -17.32 19.66 52.87
C ALA A 62 -18.32 18.57 53.33
N PRO A 63 -19.55 18.92 53.75
CA PRO A 63 -20.57 17.94 54.12
C PRO A 63 -21.22 17.28 52.88
N LEU A 64 -21.58 16.00 53.03
CA LEU A 64 -22.40 15.25 52.08
C LEU A 64 -23.85 15.79 52.04
N PRO A 65 -24.48 15.91 50.85
CA PRO A 65 -25.91 16.19 50.77
C PRO A 65 -26.76 14.93 51.11
N PRO A 66 -27.97 15.11 51.68
CA PRO A 66 -28.82 14.01 52.16
C PRO A 66 -29.55 13.26 51.03
N PRO A 67 -29.96 12.00 51.25
CA PRO A 67 -30.72 11.21 50.29
C PRO A 67 -32.21 11.63 50.28
N SER A 68 -32.80 11.78 49.09
CA SER A 68 -34.24 11.99 48.93
C SER A 68 -35.01 10.67 49.03
N PRO A 69 -36.10 10.59 49.81
CA PRO A 69 -37.01 9.45 49.83
C PRO A 69 -38.18 9.66 48.85
N PHE A 70 -38.82 8.55 48.45
CA PHE A 70 -39.97 8.42 47.52
C PHE A 70 -39.57 8.51 46.03
N ASP A 71 -39.60 7.44 45.23
CA ASP A 71 -40.73 6.55 45.01
C ASP A 71 -40.38 5.05 44.93
N SER A 72 -41.32 4.25 45.43
CA SER A 72 -41.27 2.80 45.47
C SER A 72 -42.01 2.16 44.30
N ARG A 73 -41.37 1.10 43.78
CA ARG A 73 -41.94 -0.13 43.20
C ARG A 73 -42.74 -0.01 41.91
N ARG A 74 -42.24 -0.70 40.87
CA ARG A 74 -42.90 -1.92 40.38
C ARG A 74 -41.88 -2.96 39.91
N TYR A 75 -42.12 -4.17 40.40
CA TYR A 75 -41.50 -5.41 39.96
C TYR A 75 -41.77 -5.64 38.47
N SER A 76 -40.74 -6.04 37.72
CA SER A 76 -40.90 -7.06 36.70
C SER A 76 -39.60 -7.83 36.54
N LEU A 77 -39.67 -9.10 36.95
CA LEU A 77 -38.78 -10.16 36.52
C LEU A 77 -38.69 -10.14 34.99
N GLN A 78 -37.51 -9.87 34.43
CA GLN A 78 -37.10 -10.49 33.18
C GLN A 78 -35.62 -10.83 33.22
N ILE A 79 -35.38 -12.13 33.15
CA ILE A 79 -34.13 -12.79 32.84
C ILE A 79 -33.56 -12.17 31.56
N GLY A 80 -32.53 -11.33 31.71
CA GLY A 80 -31.81 -10.70 30.60
C GLY A 80 -30.38 -11.22 30.58
N ARG A 81 -30.12 -12.18 29.69
CA ARG A 81 -28.80 -12.76 29.43
C ARG A 81 -27.71 -11.70 29.29
N SER A 82 -26.57 -11.97 29.90
CA SER A 82 -25.31 -11.27 29.64
C SER A 82 -24.97 -11.40 28.15
N THR A 83 -25.32 -10.37 27.37
CA THR A 83 -24.87 -10.24 25.98
C THR A 83 -23.49 -9.58 26.00
N THR A 84 -22.47 -10.42 25.90
CA THR A 84 -21.19 -10.09 25.30
C THR A 84 -21.44 -9.23 24.06
N ARG A 85 -20.99 -7.98 24.07
CA ARG A 85 -20.89 -7.16 22.84
C ARG A 85 -19.81 -7.78 21.96
N VAL A 86 -20.20 -8.81 21.22
CA VAL A 86 -19.53 -9.20 19.98
C VAL A 86 -19.87 -8.10 18.98
N THR A 87 -18.88 -7.27 18.63
CA THR A 87 -18.98 -6.41 17.46
C THR A 87 -19.02 -7.31 16.23
N SER A 88 -20.22 -7.64 15.78
CA SER A 88 -20.49 -8.38 14.55
C SER A 88 -20.11 -7.54 13.33
N PHE A 89 -18.99 -7.86 12.70
CA PHE A 89 -18.66 -7.41 11.33
C PHE A 89 -19.22 -8.38 10.28
N GLN A 90 -20.46 -8.85 10.45
CA GLN A 90 -21.15 -9.66 9.45
C GLN A 90 -22.60 -9.19 9.36
N SER A 91 -22.81 -8.15 8.55
CA SER A 91 -24.08 -7.80 7.89
C SER A 91 -23.85 -6.59 6.98
N VAL A 92 -23.25 -6.81 5.81
CA VAL A 92 -23.44 -5.95 4.64
C VAL A 92 -23.66 -6.84 3.42
N ALA A 93 -24.68 -7.71 3.51
CA ALA A 93 -25.34 -8.28 2.34
C ALA A 93 -26.53 -7.36 2.02
N SER A 94 -26.22 -6.16 1.54
CA SER A 94 -27.15 -5.24 0.89
C SER A 94 -26.27 -4.25 0.14
N ALA A 95 -26.23 -4.43 -1.18
CA ALA A 95 -25.48 -3.59 -2.09
C ALA A 95 -25.71 -2.11 -1.80
N PRO A 96 -24.66 -1.26 -1.77
CA PRO A 96 -24.85 0.06 -2.32
C PRO A 96 -24.95 -0.17 -3.83
N THR A 97 -26.18 -0.20 -4.34
CA THR A 97 -26.46 0.25 -5.70
C THR A 97 -25.98 1.69 -5.79
N VAL A 98 -24.68 1.89 -5.94
CA VAL A 98 -24.20 2.99 -6.76
C VAL A 98 -24.71 2.60 -8.14
N LEU A 99 -25.79 3.24 -8.56
CA LEU A 99 -26.09 3.41 -9.96
C LEU A 99 -24.82 3.98 -10.58
N GLN A 100 -23.90 3.11 -11.00
CA GLN A 100 -23.09 3.37 -12.16
C GLN A 100 -24.14 3.60 -13.24
N SER A 101 -24.39 4.87 -13.56
CA SER A 101 -24.98 5.22 -14.84
C SER A 101 -24.33 4.31 -15.88
N PRO A 102 -25.11 3.62 -16.74
CA PRO A 102 -24.51 2.84 -17.81
C PRO A 102 -23.47 3.72 -18.48
N PRO A 103 -22.22 3.23 -18.69
CA PRO A 103 -21.21 4.04 -19.34
C PRO A 103 -21.84 4.53 -20.64
N THR A 104 -21.97 5.85 -20.76
CA THR A 104 -22.38 6.49 -22.01
C THR A 104 -21.45 5.91 -23.08
N PRO A 105 -21.96 5.26 -24.14
CA PRO A 105 -21.13 4.54 -25.11
C PRO A 105 -20.30 5.47 -26.02
N SER A 106 -20.03 6.70 -25.58
CA SER A 106 -19.36 7.76 -26.33
C SER A 106 -17.94 8.07 -25.85
N ASP A 107 -17.53 7.57 -24.68
CA ASP A 107 -16.14 7.72 -24.26
C ASP A 107 -15.33 6.53 -24.80
N PRO A 108 -14.22 6.78 -25.53
CA PRO A 108 -13.33 5.71 -25.93
C PRO A 108 -12.91 4.92 -24.69
N PRO A 109 -12.67 3.59 -24.79
CA PRO A 109 -12.28 2.78 -23.64
C PRO A 109 -11.14 3.49 -22.92
N SER A 110 -11.43 4.01 -21.72
CA SER A 110 -10.49 4.84 -20.98
C SER A 110 -9.22 4.02 -20.80
N GLN A 111 -8.11 4.48 -21.34
CA GLN A 111 -6.82 3.83 -21.22
C GLN A 111 -6.58 3.49 -19.74
N TYR A 112 -6.41 2.20 -19.44
CA TYR A 112 -6.25 1.71 -18.07
C TYR A 112 -5.19 2.52 -17.33
N ASN A 113 -5.56 3.11 -16.19
CA ASN A 113 -4.66 3.91 -15.38
C ASN A 113 -4.50 3.25 -14.02
N PRO A 114 -3.38 2.56 -13.75
CA PRO A 114 -3.13 1.86 -12.49
C PRO A 114 -3.44 2.70 -11.24
N LEU A 115 -3.19 4.01 -11.28
CA LEU A 115 -3.41 4.94 -10.15
C LEU A 115 -4.88 5.16 -9.77
N GLN A 116 -5.81 4.77 -10.63
CA GLN A 116 -7.26 4.87 -10.39
C GLN A 116 -7.84 3.58 -9.79
N HIS A 117 -7.03 2.53 -9.69
CA HIS A 117 -7.45 1.20 -9.26
C HIS A 117 -6.94 0.86 -7.85
N TYR A 118 -6.95 -0.42 -7.47
CA TYR A 118 -6.44 -0.83 -6.16
C TYR A 118 -4.91 -0.61 -6.08
N LEU A 119 -4.47 0.17 -5.10
CA LEU A 119 -3.07 0.51 -4.87
C LEU A 119 -2.54 -0.14 -3.59
N PRO A 120 -1.24 -0.47 -3.52
CA PRO A 120 -0.65 -1.04 -2.33
C PRO A 120 -0.54 0.03 -1.24
N CYS A 121 -0.69 -0.40 0.01
CA CYS A 121 -0.37 0.41 1.18
C CYS A 121 1.15 0.49 1.37
N LEU A 122 1.68 1.70 1.54
CA LEU A 122 3.11 1.94 1.81
C LEU A 122 3.49 1.82 3.30
N ALA A 123 2.58 1.35 4.15
CA ALA A 123 2.91 1.06 5.55
C ALA A 123 3.80 -0.18 5.60
N PRO A 124 4.85 -0.21 6.45
CA PRO A 124 5.68 -1.40 6.62
C PRO A 124 4.83 -2.63 6.92
N ASP A 125 5.17 -3.76 6.29
CA ASP A 125 4.52 -5.08 6.46
C ASP A 125 3.02 -5.14 6.11
N CYS A 126 2.44 -4.07 5.55
CA CYS A 126 1.04 -4.05 5.16
C CYS A 126 0.84 -4.64 3.76
N LYS A 127 0.03 -5.71 3.67
CA LYS A 127 -0.36 -6.35 2.40
C LYS A 127 -1.70 -5.82 1.84
N ASN A 128 -2.33 -4.86 2.52
CA ASN A 128 -3.64 -4.37 2.11
C ASN A 128 -3.52 -3.45 0.89
N HIS A 129 -4.51 -3.56 0.02
CA HIS A 129 -4.70 -2.65 -1.11
C HIS A 129 -5.92 -1.77 -0.88
N TYR A 130 -5.93 -0.59 -1.47
CA TYR A 130 -7.04 0.34 -1.36
C TYR A 130 -7.21 1.15 -2.63
N THR A 131 -8.45 1.53 -2.94
CA THR A 131 -8.77 2.38 -4.09
C THR A 131 -8.98 3.81 -3.61
N PRO A 132 -8.16 4.79 -4.06
CA PRO A 132 -8.32 6.19 -3.64
C PRO A 132 -9.70 6.80 -3.96
N ILE A 133 -10.32 6.36 -5.06
CA ILE A 133 -11.65 6.81 -5.50
C ILE A 133 -12.73 6.45 -4.49
N LEU A 134 -12.60 5.32 -3.78
CA LEU A 134 -13.59 4.84 -2.81
C LEU A 134 -13.49 5.53 -1.44
N LEU A 135 -12.43 6.31 -1.19
CA LEU A 135 -12.22 6.97 0.11
C LEU A 135 -13.11 8.22 0.29
N GLY A 136 -13.69 8.72 -0.79
CA GLY A 136 -14.45 9.97 -0.80
C GLY A 136 -13.56 11.21 -0.86
N PRO A 137 -14.13 12.36 -1.28
CA PRO A 137 -13.36 13.57 -1.54
C PRO A 137 -12.75 14.18 -0.26
N THR A 138 -13.32 13.86 0.90
CA THR A 138 -12.93 14.48 2.18
C THR A 138 -11.88 13.71 2.98
N PHE A 139 -11.49 12.53 2.51
CA PHE A 139 -10.62 11.64 3.28
C PHE A 139 -9.26 12.28 3.61
N TYR A 140 -8.72 13.08 2.71
CA TYR A 140 -7.42 13.75 2.89
C TYR A 140 -7.55 15.21 3.35
N PHE A 141 -8.75 15.70 3.69
CA PHE A 141 -8.92 17.04 4.25
C PHE A 141 -8.44 17.12 5.71
N LEU A 142 -8.18 18.34 6.16
CA LEU A 142 -7.81 18.68 7.53
C LEU A 142 -8.82 18.10 8.52
N GLN A 143 -8.35 17.36 9.53
CA GLN A 143 -9.19 16.72 10.54
C GLN A 143 -8.96 17.36 11.92
N PRO A 144 -10.02 17.56 12.73
CA PRO A 144 -9.88 18.01 14.11
C PRO A 144 -9.11 16.98 14.97
N PRO A 145 -8.57 17.38 16.13
CA PRO A 145 -8.65 18.71 16.74
C PRO A 145 -7.58 19.71 16.25
N TYR A 146 -6.46 19.23 15.71
CA TYR A 146 -5.32 20.09 15.33
C TYR A 146 -5.26 20.41 13.83
N GLN A 147 -6.31 20.07 13.08
CA GLN A 147 -6.39 20.23 11.62
C GLN A 147 -5.23 19.52 10.91
N LEU A 148 -4.93 18.28 11.32
CA LEU A 148 -3.90 17.46 10.67
C LEU A 148 -4.53 16.67 9.52
N ILE A 149 -3.78 16.43 8.45
CA ILE A 149 -4.21 15.60 7.33
C ILE A 149 -3.84 14.13 7.53
N ARG A 150 -4.61 13.23 6.91
CA ARG A 150 -4.20 11.84 6.67
C ARG A 150 -3.12 11.83 5.58
N LYS A 151 -2.07 11.03 5.73
CA LYS A 151 -1.04 10.87 4.69
C LYS A 151 -1.56 10.04 3.52
N ARG A 152 -1.19 10.42 2.29
CA ARG A 152 -1.42 9.62 1.08
C ARG A 152 -0.48 8.42 1.05
N GLY A 153 -0.82 7.39 0.27
CA GLY A 153 -0.02 6.17 0.19
C GLY A 153 -0.36 5.13 1.27
N LEU A 154 -1.18 5.48 2.26
CA LEU A 154 -1.64 4.58 3.32
C LEU A 154 -3.06 4.08 3.05
N CYS A 155 -3.32 2.81 3.38
CA CYS A 155 -4.69 2.30 3.42
C CYS A 155 -5.49 2.97 4.55
N PRO A 156 -6.84 2.90 4.53
CA PRO A 156 -7.67 3.61 5.50
C PRO A 156 -7.28 3.36 6.95
N LEU A 157 -7.06 2.09 7.30
CA LEU A 157 -6.69 1.68 8.65
C LEU A 157 -5.39 2.36 9.13
N HIS A 158 -4.32 2.27 8.33
CA HIS A 158 -3.03 2.89 8.68
C HIS A 158 -3.07 4.41 8.63
N ALA A 159 -3.82 5.00 7.70
CA ALA A 159 -4.01 6.45 7.61
C ALA A 159 -4.72 7.00 8.86
N HIS A 160 -5.72 6.28 9.40
CA HIS A 160 -6.38 6.64 10.65
C HIS A 160 -5.47 6.46 11.87
N GLN A 161 -4.71 5.36 11.92
CA GLN A 161 -3.77 5.10 13.01
C GLN A 161 -2.64 6.14 13.06
N ASP A 162 -2.00 6.44 11.93
CA ASP A 162 -0.96 7.47 11.82
C ASP A 162 -1.49 8.86 12.24
N LEU A 163 -2.69 9.24 11.80
CA LEU A 163 -3.32 10.49 12.23
C LEU A 163 -3.59 10.52 13.74
N LYS A 164 -4.05 9.41 14.32
CA LYS A 164 -4.29 9.30 15.78
C LYS A 164 -2.99 9.45 16.57
N LEU A 165 -1.91 8.80 16.14
CA LEU A 165 -0.59 8.92 16.76
C LEU A 165 -0.04 10.36 16.66
N ALA A 166 -0.21 11.01 15.50
CA ALA A 166 0.19 12.40 15.32
C ALA A 166 -0.59 13.35 16.24
N ASN A 167 -1.91 13.19 16.35
CA ASN A 167 -2.74 13.95 17.28
C ASN A 167 -2.31 13.74 18.74
N GLN A 168 -1.97 12.50 19.12
CA GLN A 168 -1.48 12.19 20.45
C GLN A 168 -0.11 12.85 20.72
N ARG A 169 0.81 12.81 19.76
CA ARG A 169 2.12 13.50 19.85
C ARG A 169 1.93 14.99 20.09
N VAL A 170 1.07 15.63 19.30
CA VAL A 170 0.77 17.07 19.43
C VAL A 170 0.18 17.38 20.81
N LYS A 171 -0.73 16.56 21.32
CA LYS A 171 -1.30 16.70 22.67
C LYS A 171 -0.21 16.60 23.76
N ILE A 172 0.66 15.60 23.69
CA ILE A 172 1.73 15.40 24.67
C ILE A 172 2.70 16.60 24.65
N THR A 173 3.05 17.09 23.47
CA THR A 173 3.91 18.27 23.33
C THR A 173 3.26 19.52 23.94
N TYR A 174 1.95 19.72 23.72
CA TYR A 174 1.22 20.81 24.36
C TYR A 174 1.25 20.73 25.89
N GLU A 175 0.95 19.55 26.45
CA GLU A 175 0.98 19.32 27.90
C GLU A 175 2.37 19.55 28.48
N SER A 176 3.42 19.10 27.78
CA SER A 176 4.81 19.36 28.15
C SER A 176 5.17 20.85 28.12
N MET A 177 4.77 21.59 27.08
CA MET A 177 4.98 23.04 27.00
C MET A 177 4.28 23.77 28.15
N ARG A 178 3.06 23.34 28.51
CA ARG A 178 2.32 23.88 29.65
C ARG A 178 2.98 23.59 30.99
N GLN A 179 3.47 22.38 31.21
CA GLN A 179 4.14 21.99 32.46
C GLN A 179 5.50 22.68 32.63
N ASN A 180 6.21 22.93 31.52
CA ASN A 180 7.56 23.50 31.53
C ASN A 180 7.61 25.01 31.30
N CYS A 181 6.48 25.72 31.45
CA CYS A 181 6.38 27.12 31.03
C CYS A 181 7.12 28.13 31.90
N GLY A 182 7.56 27.75 33.11
CA GLY A 182 8.27 28.63 34.03
C GLY A 182 7.50 29.94 34.28
N ARG A 183 8.09 31.08 33.90
CA ARG A 183 7.47 32.41 34.02
C ARG A 183 6.70 32.87 32.76
N LYS A 184 6.54 32.03 31.74
CA LYS A 184 5.78 32.39 30.52
C LYS A 184 4.28 32.43 30.83
N THR A 185 3.57 33.35 30.18
CA THR A 185 2.11 33.43 30.25
C THR A 185 1.47 32.33 29.39
N LEU A 186 0.23 31.93 29.71
CA LEU A 186 -0.50 30.93 28.91
C LEU A 186 -0.68 31.37 27.44
N GLY A 187 -0.82 32.67 27.18
CA GLY A 187 -0.89 33.21 25.83
C GLY A 187 0.41 33.01 25.04
N ALA A 188 1.57 33.20 25.67
CA ALA A 188 2.85 32.93 25.03
C ALA A 188 3.03 31.44 24.70
N ILE A 189 2.57 30.54 25.59
CA ILE A 189 2.57 29.09 25.33
C ILE A 189 1.63 28.73 24.18
N ALA A 190 0.44 29.33 24.12
CA ALA A 190 -0.51 29.09 23.05
C ALA A 190 0.07 29.49 21.69
N ALA A 191 0.72 30.66 21.60
CA ALA A 191 1.40 31.10 20.39
C ALA A 191 2.55 30.16 19.98
N GLU A 192 3.40 29.73 20.93
CA GLU A 192 4.47 28.75 20.67
C GLU A 192 3.90 27.40 20.19
N PHE A 193 2.78 26.98 20.76
CA PHE A 193 2.11 25.75 20.38
C PHE A 193 1.49 25.83 18.98
N GLU A 194 0.88 26.95 18.60
CA GLU A 194 0.36 27.14 17.25
C GLU A 194 1.46 27.05 16.18
N VAL A 195 2.63 27.66 16.45
CA VAL A 195 3.81 27.54 15.58
C VAL A 195 4.25 26.07 15.47
N TYR A 196 4.27 25.34 16.57
CA TYR A 196 4.59 23.92 16.57
C TYR A 196 3.57 23.08 15.76
N VAL A 197 2.26 23.33 15.94
CA VAL A 197 1.21 22.64 15.16
C VAL A 197 1.37 22.93 13.67
N GLN A 198 1.69 24.17 13.29
CA GLN A 198 1.93 24.54 11.90
C GLN A 198 3.14 23.79 11.32
N GLN A 199 4.24 23.67 12.06
CA GLN A 199 5.39 22.87 11.65
C GLN A 199 5.02 21.40 11.43
N VAL A 200 4.22 20.81 12.32
CA VAL A 200 3.74 19.42 12.17
C VAL A 200 2.84 19.27 10.93
N ARG A 201 2.02 20.26 10.60
CA ARG A 201 1.21 20.24 9.36
C ARG A 201 2.10 20.25 8.12
N GLU A 202 3.13 21.09 8.10
CA GLU A 202 4.08 21.20 6.99
C GLU A 202 4.88 19.91 6.79
N GLU A 203 5.44 19.35 7.87
CA GLU A 203 6.15 18.06 7.86
C GLU A 203 5.27 16.94 7.30
N ARG A 204 4.03 16.83 7.78
CA ARG A 204 3.08 15.81 7.31
C ARG A 204 2.65 16.02 5.87
N ALA A 205 2.50 17.28 5.42
CA ALA A 205 2.18 17.60 4.04
C ALA A 205 3.32 17.24 3.10
N GLU A 206 4.57 17.48 3.50
CA GLU A 206 5.74 17.09 2.74
C GLU A 206 5.88 15.57 2.67
N GLU A 207 5.77 14.87 3.80
CA GLU A 207 5.82 13.40 3.85
C GLU A 207 4.70 12.79 2.99
N SER A 208 3.48 13.32 3.08
CA SER A 208 2.37 12.87 2.22
C SER A 208 2.62 13.11 0.73
N LYS A 209 3.35 14.17 0.35
CA LYS A 209 3.76 14.39 -1.05
C LYS A 209 4.79 13.36 -1.47
N ARG A 210 5.81 13.10 -0.64
CA ARG A 210 6.84 12.08 -0.89
C ARG A 210 6.23 10.69 -1.04
N MET A 211 5.33 10.29 -0.15
CA MET A 211 4.61 9.01 -0.23
C MET A 211 3.75 8.90 -1.51
N LYS A 212 3.14 9.98 -1.96
CA LYS A 212 2.40 9.98 -3.23
C LYS A 212 3.32 9.75 -4.43
N VAL A 213 4.51 10.35 -4.44
CA VAL A 213 5.51 10.13 -5.49
C VAL A 213 6.00 8.68 -5.45
N TRP A 214 6.29 8.17 -4.26
CA TRP A 214 6.74 6.79 -4.07
C TRP A 214 5.68 5.78 -4.53
N GLN A 215 4.42 5.97 -4.15
CA GLN A 215 3.32 5.11 -4.62
C GLN A 215 3.20 5.13 -6.15
N LYS A 216 3.38 6.30 -6.78
CA LYS A 216 3.38 6.41 -8.24
C LYS A 216 4.53 5.63 -8.87
N GLN A 217 5.75 5.75 -8.33
CA GLN A 217 6.93 5.05 -8.84
C GLN A 217 6.80 3.53 -8.71
N ARG A 218 6.16 3.06 -7.64
CA ARG A 218 5.90 1.63 -7.42
C ARG A 218 4.86 1.07 -8.39
N VAL A 219 3.83 1.85 -8.72
CA VAL A 219 2.67 1.35 -9.48
C VAL A 219 2.77 1.62 -10.98
N LEU A 220 3.29 2.78 -11.36
CA LEU A 220 3.52 3.10 -12.77
C LEU A 220 4.89 2.58 -13.17
N PRO A 221 5.02 1.99 -14.36
CA PRO A 221 6.32 1.88 -14.98
C PRO A 221 6.78 3.32 -15.20
N SER A 222 7.71 3.80 -14.38
CA SER A 222 8.50 4.93 -14.80
C SER A 222 9.11 4.47 -16.11
N ALA A 223 8.75 5.10 -17.24
CA ALA A 223 9.60 5.06 -18.43
C ALA A 223 10.99 5.25 -17.85
N LEU A 224 11.84 4.22 -17.94
CA LEU A 224 13.16 4.15 -17.33
C LEU A 224 13.86 5.42 -17.75
N SER A 225 13.72 6.48 -16.95
CA SER A 225 13.79 7.85 -17.46
C SER A 225 15.25 8.08 -17.69
N GLY A 226 15.71 7.78 -18.91
CA GLY A 226 17.09 7.61 -19.36
C GLY A 226 18.09 8.11 -18.35
N SER A 227 18.23 7.38 -17.23
CA SER A 227 18.97 7.88 -16.08
C SER A 227 20.39 7.52 -16.39
N THR A 228 20.95 8.38 -17.24
CA THR A 228 22.31 8.85 -17.22
C THR A 228 23.23 7.82 -16.61
N LYS A 229 23.76 7.00 -17.51
CA LYS A 229 25.09 6.38 -17.44
C LYS A 229 26.06 7.35 -16.75
N GLY A 230 26.11 7.33 -15.41
CA GLY A 230 26.66 8.46 -14.68
C GLY A 230 26.46 8.38 -13.18
N LYS A 231 27.43 7.73 -12.52
CA LYS A 231 27.76 7.77 -11.09
C LYS A 231 26.81 7.02 -10.14
N GLU A 232 27.31 5.85 -9.76
CA GLU A 232 27.32 5.28 -8.41
C GLU A 232 26.94 6.29 -7.32
N GLY A 233 25.64 6.34 -7.03
CA GLY A 233 25.06 6.98 -5.85
C GLY A 233 24.13 5.96 -5.21
N LYS A 234 24.73 5.05 -4.46
CA LYS A 234 24.06 4.08 -3.59
C LYS A 234 23.04 4.81 -2.70
N GLU A 235 21.87 4.19 -2.52
CA GLU A 235 20.90 4.46 -1.44
C GLU A 235 20.00 5.69 -1.58
N ALA A 236 18.96 5.60 -2.41
CA ALA A 236 17.73 6.37 -2.18
C ALA A 236 16.50 5.62 -2.71
N TRP A 237 16.07 4.59 -1.97
CA TRP A 237 14.69 4.08 -2.00
C TRP A 237 14.08 3.77 -3.39
N GLY A 238 14.88 3.23 -4.30
CA GLY A 238 14.36 2.67 -5.56
C GLY A 238 13.63 1.37 -5.28
N GLU A 239 12.46 1.43 -4.65
CA GLU A 239 11.52 0.31 -4.71
C GLU A 239 11.23 0.05 -6.19
N GLU A 240 11.59 -1.16 -6.60
CA GLU A 240 11.36 -1.70 -7.92
C GLU A 240 9.90 -1.49 -8.30
N TRP A 241 9.68 -0.99 -9.52
CA TRP A 241 8.34 -0.92 -10.10
C TRP A 241 7.66 -2.30 -10.00
N ASP A 242 6.50 -2.32 -9.37
CA ASP A 242 5.69 -3.51 -9.18
C ASP A 242 4.82 -3.72 -10.42
N TRP A 243 5.32 -4.58 -11.31
CA TRP A 243 4.70 -4.90 -12.59
C TRP A 243 3.27 -5.45 -12.43
N ARG A 244 2.89 -5.96 -11.26
CA ARG A 244 1.60 -6.61 -11.03
C ARG A 244 0.42 -5.65 -11.22
N PHE A 245 0.65 -4.35 -11.02
CA PHE A 245 -0.37 -3.30 -11.23
C PHE A 245 -0.58 -2.93 -12.70
N SER A 246 0.31 -3.36 -13.60
CA SER A 246 0.16 -3.17 -15.03
C SER A 246 -0.83 -4.15 -15.65
N LEU A 247 -1.28 -3.84 -16.86
CA LEU A 247 -2.01 -4.80 -17.68
C LEU A 247 -1.09 -5.96 -18.07
N ARG A 248 -1.65 -7.16 -18.21
CA ARG A 248 -0.94 -8.38 -18.59
C ARG A 248 -1.81 -9.32 -19.44
N PRO A 249 -1.20 -10.15 -20.29
CA PRO A 249 -1.93 -11.13 -21.10
C PRO A 249 -2.32 -12.36 -20.27
N CYS A 250 -3.32 -13.10 -20.73
CA CYS A 250 -3.70 -14.39 -20.15
C CYS A 250 -2.61 -15.45 -20.40
N THR A 251 -2.29 -16.29 -19.41
CA THR A 251 -1.32 -17.40 -19.59
C THR A 251 -1.93 -18.67 -20.19
N LYS A 252 -3.26 -18.78 -20.31
CA LYS A 252 -3.91 -19.94 -20.94
C LYS A 252 -3.55 -20.00 -22.42
N LYS A 253 -3.04 -21.16 -22.86
CA LYS A 253 -2.68 -21.41 -24.26
C LYS A 253 -3.88 -21.18 -25.18
N GLY A 254 -3.70 -20.37 -26.21
CA GLY A 254 -4.75 -20.07 -27.21
C GLY A 254 -5.83 -19.10 -26.72
N CYS A 255 -5.65 -18.46 -25.57
CA CYS A 255 -6.54 -17.38 -25.14
C CYS A 255 -6.19 -16.08 -25.87
N GLU A 256 -7.17 -15.50 -26.56
CA GLU A 256 -7.04 -14.23 -27.30
C GLU A 256 -7.71 -13.06 -26.57
N GLU A 257 -8.10 -13.26 -25.31
CA GLU A 257 -8.70 -12.21 -24.49
C GLU A 257 -7.71 -11.04 -24.32
N GLY A 258 -8.26 -9.82 -24.26
CA GLY A 258 -7.47 -8.61 -24.06
C GLY A 258 -6.64 -8.62 -22.77
N TRP A 259 -5.64 -7.74 -22.72
CA TRP A 259 -4.84 -7.58 -21.52
C TRP A 259 -5.70 -7.06 -20.37
N TYR A 260 -5.46 -7.58 -19.16
CA TYR A 260 -6.23 -7.26 -17.97
C TYR A 260 -5.29 -6.99 -16.79
N SER A 261 -5.81 -6.43 -15.70
CA SER A 261 -5.08 -6.36 -14.43
C SER A 261 -5.97 -6.87 -13.30
N PRO A 262 -5.49 -7.80 -12.45
CA PRO A 262 -6.22 -8.20 -11.26
C PRO A 262 -6.45 -7.07 -10.27
N PHE A 263 -5.72 -5.95 -10.38
CA PHE A 263 -5.91 -4.79 -9.52
C PHE A 263 -6.95 -3.81 -10.03
N ASP A 264 -7.52 -4.02 -11.22
CA ASP A 264 -8.66 -3.24 -11.70
C ASP A 264 -9.81 -3.28 -10.67
N ASN A 265 -10.48 -2.15 -10.48
CA ASN A 265 -11.59 -2.02 -9.55
C ASN A 265 -12.71 -3.04 -9.83
N ARG A 266 -12.91 -3.41 -11.10
CA ARG A 266 -13.92 -4.39 -11.51
C ARG A 266 -13.52 -5.85 -11.23
N LEU A 267 -12.22 -6.13 -11.16
CA LEU A 267 -11.67 -7.49 -11.10
C LEU A 267 -11.05 -7.83 -9.74
N TYR A 268 -10.65 -6.84 -8.94
CA TYR A 268 -9.92 -7.05 -7.70
C TYR A 268 -10.63 -7.99 -6.73
N LEU A 269 -11.92 -7.77 -6.51
CA LEU A 269 -12.69 -8.64 -5.62
C LEU A 269 -12.81 -10.07 -6.17
N PHE A 270 -12.91 -10.25 -7.49
CA PHE A 270 -12.94 -11.58 -8.10
C PHE A 270 -11.65 -12.36 -7.82
N TYR A 271 -10.47 -11.73 -7.97
CA TYR A 271 -9.19 -12.39 -7.75
C TYR A 271 -8.73 -12.47 -6.29
N ASN A 272 -9.30 -11.66 -5.38
CA ASN A 272 -8.83 -11.60 -3.99
C ASN A 272 -9.85 -12.13 -2.97
N THR A 273 -11.05 -12.51 -3.41
CA THR A 273 -12.05 -13.11 -2.52
C THR A 273 -11.98 -14.63 -2.61
N PRO A 274 -11.69 -15.34 -1.49
CA PRO A 274 -11.73 -16.79 -1.50
C PRO A 274 -13.14 -17.29 -1.76
N ARG A 275 -13.29 -18.31 -2.61
CA ARG A 275 -14.56 -18.99 -2.84
C ARG A 275 -14.90 -19.89 -1.64
N PRO A 276 -16.15 -20.41 -1.55
CA PRO A 276 -16.54 -21.35 -0.49
C PRO A 276 -15.66 -22.61 -0.41
N SER A 277 -15.05 -23.01 -1.53
CA SER A 277 -14.05 -24.08 -1.61
C SER A 277 -12.72 -23.75 -0.94
N GLY A 278 -12.48 -22.48 -0.60
CA GLY A 278 -11.18 -21.97 -0.15
C GLY A 278 -10.22 -21.62 -1.30
N MET A 279 -10.58 -21.95 -2.55
CA MET A 279 -9.77 -21.64 -3.73
C MET A 279 -9.92 -20.18 -4.14
N VAL A 280 -8.83 -19.63 -4.67
CA VAL A 280 -8.77 -18.29 -5.25
C VAL A 280 -8.48 -18.39 -6.74
N PRO A 281 -9.13 -17.59 -7.62
CA PRO A 281 -8.82 -17.57 -9.04
C PRO A 281 -7.35 -17.24 -9.31
N LEU A 282 -6.74 -17.92 -10.28
CA LEU A 282 -5.36 -17.65 -10.68
C LEU A 282 -5.28 -16.24 -11.28
N SER A 283 -4.49 -15.37 -10.65
CA SER A 283 -4.29 -13.99 -11.08
C SER A 283 -3.60 -13.89 -12.47
N THR A 284 -3.02 -15.00 -12.95
CA THR A 284 -2.30 -15.13 -14.22
C THR A 284 -3.23 -15.47 -15.40
N LEU A 285 -4.48 -15.83 -15.12
CA LEU A 285 -5.53 -16.08 -16.10
C LEU A 285 -6.49 -14.90 -16.20
N CYS A 286 -6.99 -14.59 -17.41
CA CYS A 286 -8.07 -13.60 -17.58
C CYS A 286 -9.36 -14.07 -16.87
N PRO A 287 -10.34 -13.18 -16.61
CA PRO A 287 -11.47 -13.51 -15.74
C PRO A 287 -12.29 -14.72 -16.18
N SER A 288 -12.49 -14.89 -17.49
CA SER A 288 -13.17 -16.07 -18.06
C SER A 288 -12.38 -17.36 -17.81
N CYS A 289 -11.11 -17.37 -18.18
CA CYS A 289 -10.24 -18.54 -18.02
C CYS A 289 -9.99 -18.89 -16.54
N ALA A 290 -9.87 -17.89 -15.68
CA ALA A 290 -9.68 -18.07 -14.24
C ALA A 290 -10.93 -18.65 -13.58
N LYS A 291 -12.11 -18.25 -14.05
CA LYS A 291 -13.38 -18.83 -13.59
C LYS A 291 -13.47 -20.30 -13.98
N ASP A 292 -13.22 -20.64 -15.25
CA ASP A 292 -13.21 -22.02 -15.73
C ASP A 292 -12.20 -22.89 -14.95
N ASP A 293 -10.99 -22.36 -14.71
CA ASP A 293 -9.94 -23.05 -13.93
C ASP A 293 -10.43 -23.42 -12.54
N VAL A 294 -11.01 -22.45 -11.81
CA VAL A 294 -11.48 -22.71 -10.45
C VAL A 294 -12.67 -23.64 -10.43
N GLU A 295 -13.61 -23.52 -11.36
CA GLU A 295 -14.75 -24.45 -11.44
C GLU A 295 -14.29 -25.88 -11.73
N ASN A 296 -13.33 -26.06 -12.64
CA ASN A 296 -12.73 -27.37 -12.90
C ASN A 296 -11.97 -27.93 -11.68
N ALA A 297 -11.27 -27.07 -10.93
CA ALA A 297 -10.57 -27.48 -9.72
C ALA A 297 -11.56 -27.87 -8.60
N GLU A 298 -12.65 -27.12 -8.43
CA GLU A 298 -13.73 -27.43 -7.51
C GLU A 298 -14.42 -28.75 -7.87
N GLU A 299 -14.69 -28.99 -9.16
CA GLU A 299 -15.26 -30.26 -9.63
C GLU A 299 -14.34 -31.45 -9.32
N LYS A 300 -13.02 -31.30 -9.49
CA LYS A 300 -12.04 -32.34 -9.12
C LYS A 300 -12.04 -32.62 -7.62
N ILE A 301 -12.12 -31.58 -6.80
CA ILE A 301 -12.23 -31.71 -5.34
C ILE A 301 -13.53 -32.44 -5.00
N ASP A 302 -14.67 -32.01 -5.53
CA ASP A 302 -15.96 -32.64 -5.23
C ASP A 302 -16.06 -34.08 -5.77
N GLY A 303 -15.44 -34.36 -6.93
CA GLY A 303 -15.27 -35.70 -7.48
C GLY A 303 -14.51 -36.60 -6.52
N ARG A 304 -13.29 -36.18 -6.13
CA ARG A 304 -12.46 -36.95 -5.21
C ARG A 304 -13.16 -37.12 -3.84
N ARG A 305 -13.93 -36.13 -3.38
CA ARG A 305 -14.68 -36.22 -2.11
C ARG A 305 -15.75 -37.31 -2.18
N ARG A 306 -16.42 -37.45 -3.32
CA ARG A 306 -17.39 -38.51 -3.58
C ARG A 306 -16.72 -39.88 -3.64
N ASP A 307 -15.54 -39.98 -4.25
CA ASP A 307 -14.81 -41.25 -4.37
C ASP A 307 -14.42 -41.85 -3.01
N VAL A 308 -14.08 -40.99 -2.03
CA VAL A 308 -13.76 -41.42 -0.65
C VAL A 308 -15.05 -41.62 0.19
N GLY A 309 -16.22 -41.66 -0.44
CA GLY A 309 -17.51 -41.88 0.23
C GLY A 309 -17.89 -40.79 1.22
N GLY A 310 -17.35 -39.58 1.08
CA GLY A 310 -17.57 -38.47 2.00
C GLY A 310 -16.86 -38.61 3.35
N LEU A 311 -16.17 -39.72 3.64
CA LEU A 311 -15.31 -39.82 4.81
C LEU A 311 -14.01 -39.06 4.55
N VAL A 312 -13.87 -37.92 5.22
CA VAL A 312 -12.65 -37.12 5.19
C VAL A 312 -11.57 -37.83 6.02
N GLY A 313 -10.91 -38.81 5.42
CA GLY A 313 -9.75 -39.50 6.00
C GLY A 313 -8.47 -38.67 5.95
N PRO A 314 -7.39 -39.11 6.61
CA PRO A 314 -6.09 -38.45 6.57
C PRO A 314 -5.53 -38.31 5.13
N GLU A 315 -5.73 -39.32 4.29
CA GLU A 315 -5.34 -39.31 2.87
C GLU A 315 -5.98 -38.16 2.08
N TRP A 316 -7.24 -37.82 2.39
CA TRP A 316 -7.92 -36.69 1.78
C TRP A 316 -7.25 -35.37 2.16
N GLY A 317 -6.91 -35.21 3.44
CA GLY A 317 -6.23 -34.02 3.94
C GLY A 317 -4.87 -33.83 3.29
N GLU A 318 -4.07 -34.90 3.19
CA GLU A 318 -2.77 -34.87 2.51
C GLU A 318 -2.90 -34.53 1.03
N TRP A 319 -3.86 -35.14 0.33
CA TRP A 319 -4.15 -34.83 -1.07
C TRP A 319 -4.55 -33.36 -1.25
N TYR A 320 -5.45 -32.84 -0.41
CA TYR A 320 -5.90 -31.46 -0.48
C TYR A 320 -4.77 -30.46 -0.22
N VAL A 321 -3.89 -30.75 0.75
CA VAL A 321 -2.69 -29.96 1.01
C VAL A 321 -1.73 -30.01 -0.19
N GLN A 322 -1.59 -31.16 -0.84
CA GLN A 322 -0.77 -31.27 -2.05
C GLN A 322 -1.34 -30.43 -3.19
N VAL A 323 -2.65 -30.46 -3.43
CA VAL A 323 -3.31 -29.61 -4.43
C VAL A 323 -3.08 -28.12 -4.18
N ALA A 324 -3.13 -27.69 -2.91
CA ALA A 324 -2.84 -26.31 -2.56
C ALA A 324 -1.37 -25.94 -2.87
N LYS A 325 -0.41 -26.81 -2.52
CA LYS A 325 1.01 -26.61 -2.83
C LYS A 325 1.28 -26.57 -4.34
N ASP A 326 0.66 -27.46 -5.10
CA ASP A 326 0.80 -27.51 -6.57
C ASP A 326 0.26 -26.21 -7.18
N ARG A 327 -0.85 -25.68 -6.65
CA ARG A 327 -1.41 -24.41 -7.07
C ARG A 327 -0.49 -23.23 -6.73
N ASP A 328 0.11 -23.20 -5.55
CA ASP A 328 1.07 -22.15 -5.18
C ASP A 328 2.30 -22.15 -6.10
N MET A 329 2.85 -23.33 -6.41
CA MET A 329 3.96 -23.47 -7.37
C MET A 329 3.56 -23.02 -8.78
N GLU A 330 2.33 -23.33 -9.22
CA GLU A 330 1.80 -22.88 -10.51
C GLU A 330 1.66 -21.37 -10.57
N ILE A 331 1.17 -20.73 -9.50
CA ILE A 331 1.09 -19.27 -9.39
C ILE A 331 2.48 -18.66 -9.55
N GLU A 332 3.46 -19.12 -8.78
CA GLU A 332 4.82 -18.58 -8.83
C GLU A 332 5.46 -18.74 -10.22
N PHE A 333 5.29 -19.90 -10.85
CA PHE A 333 5.81 -20.15 -12.19
C PHE A 333 5.22 -19.19 -13.22
N TRP A 334 3.88 -19.05 -13.24
CA TRP A 334 3.20 -18.21 -14.22
C TRP A 334 3.32 -16.72 -13.95
N GLU A 335 3.40 -16.29 -12.68
CA GLU A 335 3.68 -14.90 -12.33
C GLU A 335 5.08 -14.50 -12.82
N ASN A 336 6.09 -15.34 -12.64
CA ASN A 336 7.43 -15.10 -13.17
C ASN A 336 7.46 -15.04 -14.71
N ALA A 337 6.65 -15.87 -15.38
CA ALA A 337 6.53 -15.83 -16.85
C ALA A 337 5.85 -14.54 -17.33
N GLN A 338 4.75 -14.14 -16.69
CA GLN A 338 4.06 -12.88 -17.00
C GLN A 338 4.93 -11.67 -16.73
N GLU A 339 5.68 -11.67 -15.62
CA GLU A 339 6.61 -10.59 -15.29
C GLU A 339 7.59 -10.32 -16.44
N ARG A 340 8.21 -11.37 -17.00
CA ARG A 340 9.13 -11.24 -18.13
C ARG A 340 8.45 -10.59 -19.32
N ILE A 341 7.26 -11.07 -19.70
CA ILE A 341 6.51 -10.53 -20.84
C ILE A 341 6.14 -9.06 -20.62
N VAL A 342 5.62 -8.72 -19.44
CA VAL A 342 5.20 -7.34 -19.09
C VAL A 342 6.40 -6.41 -19.06
N ARG A 343 7.54 -6.84 -18.49
CA ARG A 343 8.76 -6.03 -18.48
C ARG A 343 9.36 -5.86 -19.87
N GLU A 344 9.34 -6.89 -20.70
CA GLU A 344 9.79 -6.80 -22.10
C GLU A 344 8.90 -5.85 -22.91
N GLU A 345 7.58 -5.94 -22.78
CA GLU A 345 6.65 -5.09 -23.53
C GLU A 345 6.70 -3.63 -23.05
N MET A 346 6.76 -3.39 -21.74
CA MET A 346 6.84 -2.03 -21.18
C MET A 346 8.25 -1.42 -21.28
N GLY A 347 9.28 -2.26 -21.45
CA GLY A 347 10.67 -1.85 -21.64
C GLY A 347 11.06 -1.63 -23.10
N ARG A 348 10.26 -2.13 -24.06
CA ARG A 348 10.35 -1.69 -25.47
C ARG A 348 9.84 -0.26 -25.52
N GLU A 349 10.76 0.70 -25.40
CA GLU A 349 10.46 2.04 -25.90
C GLU A 349 9.96 1.88 -27.34
N PRO A 350 8.83 2.49 -27.71
CA PRO A 350 8.43 2.51 -29.10
C PRO A 350 9.58 3.18 -29.83
N ALA A 351 10.36 2.40 -30.57
CA ALA A 351 11.40 2.92 -31.43
C ALA A 351 10.68 3.95 -32.29
N GLY A 352 10.96 5.23 -31.99
CA GLY A 352 10.24 6.35 -32.57
C GLY A 352 10.18 6.07 -34.06
N GLU A 353 8.97 6.08 -34.59
CA GLU A 353 8.70 6.04 -36.01
C GLU A 353 9.64 7.08 -36.64
N VAL A 354 10.78 6.58 -37.15
CA VAL A 354 11.74 7.40 -37.87
C VAL A 354 10.98 7.78 -39.10
N GLN A 355 10.34 8.95 -39.05
CA GLN A 355 9.85 9.58 -40.26
C GLN A 355 11.02 9.54 -41.23
N PRO A 356 10.87 8.91 -42.41
CA PRO A 356 11.91 8.96 -43.41
C PRO A 356 12.11 10.43 -43.73
N GLU A 357 13.25 10.96 -43.32
CA GLU A 357 13.73 12.29 -43.66
C GLU A 357 13.70 12.37 -45.20
N GLN A 358 12.63 12.96 -45.73
CA GLN A 358 12.48 13.22 -47.15
C GLN A 358 13.58 14.18 -47.55
N THR A 359 14.66 13.62 -48.07
CA THR A 359 15.72 14.35 -48.76
C THR A 359 15.19 14.90 -50.08
N ALA A 360 14.45 16.00 -50.00
CA ALA A 360 14.08 16.80 -51.16
C ALA A 360 15.21 17.81 -51.46
N LYS A 361 16.12 17.43 -52.35
CA LYS A 361 16.90 18.38 -53.15
C LYS A 361 15.93 19.11 -54.11
N GLU A 362 15.90 20.45 -54.09
CA GLU A 362 16.44 21.28 -55.18
C GLU A 362 15.98 22.77 -55.15
N LYS A 363 16.99 23.64 -55.38
CA LYS A 363 16.99 24.90 -56.17
C LYS A 363 16.35 26.18 -55.57
N LYS A 364 17.21 27.17 -55.22
CA LYS A 364 17.66 28.25 -56.14
C LYS A 364 18.56 29.33 -55.49
N SER A 365 19.70 29.56 -56.17
CA SER A 365 20.19 30.88 -56.64
C SER A 365 21.10 31.77 -55.76
N LYS A 366 22.18 32.24 -56.44
CA LYS A 366 23.11 33.36 -56.19
C LYS A 366 24.28 33.05 -55.25
N ARG A 367 25.53 33.41 -55.55
CA ARG A 367 26.19 34.11 -56.67
C ARG A 367 27.70 34.04 -56.40
N LEU A 368 28.52 33.97 -57.46
CA LEU A 368 29.92 34.48 -57.55
C LEU A 368 30.97 33.81 -56.63
N MET A 369 32.22 33.50 -56.99
CA MET A 369 33.18 33.94 -58.02
C MET A 369 34.16 32.75 -58.26
N LYS A 370 34.46 32.35 -59.51
CA LYS A 370 35.55 32.80 -60.42
C LYS A 370 36.96 32.24 -60.10
N LEU A 371 37.68 31.95 -61.19
CA LEU A 371 39.12 31.62 -61.37
C LEU A 371 39.44 30.11 -61.34
N ASP A 372 39.58 29.46 -62.50
CA ASP A 372 40.72 29.44 -63.48
C ASP A 372 41.64 28.25 -63.15
N VAL A 373 41.58 27.14 -63.91
CA VAL A 373 42.35 26.82 -65.13
C VAL A 373 43.86 26.71 -64.89
N CYS A 374 44.40 25.50 -65.15
CA CYS A 374 45.71 25.10 -65.72
C CYS A 374 45.90 23.61 -65.37
N VAL A 375 45.64 22.62 -66.24
CA VAL A 375 46.45 22.13 -67.38
C VAL A 375 47.95 21.97 -67.05
N VAL A 376 48.44 20.73 -67.04
CA VAL A 376 49.68 20.25 -67.71
C VAL A 376 49.48 18.75 -67.95
N MET A 377 49.12 18.37 -69.18
CA MET A 377 49.89 17.56 -70.14
C MET A 377 50.25 16.14 -69.69
#